data_AF-A0A256ZTB9-F1
#
_entry.id   AF-A0A256ZTB9-F1
#
_cell.length_a   1.000
_cell.length_b   1.000
_cell.length_c   1.000
_cell.angle_alpha   90.00
_cell.angle_beta   90.00
_cell.angle_gamma   90.00
#
_symmetry.space_group_name_H-M   'P 1'
#
loop_
_entity.id
_entity.type
_entity.pdbx_description
1 polymer ?
#
loop_
_entity_poly.entity_id
_entity_poly.type
_entity_poly.pdbx_seq_one_letter_code
_entity_poly.pdbx_strand_id
1 'polypeptide(L)' 'MGTVTLSIRIRRELKEEMDELKDVVDWRRGIERFIENRIREVKLRTSLNKVENVLENVPVSDKPAWKDIREGA' A
#
# COMPACT_ATOMS: atom_id res chain seq x y z
N MET A 1 -20.60 -9.68 -4.45
CA MET A 1 -19.14 -9.87 -4.65
C MET A 1 -18.81 -11.30 -4.25
N GLY A 2 -18.09 -12.04 -5.10
CA GLY A 2 -17.67 -13.40 -4.77
C GLY A 2 -16.46 -13.42 -3.83
N THR A 3 -16.26 -14.54 -3.16
CA THR A 3 -15.06 -14.81 -2.35
C THR A 3 -14.16 -15.79 -3.09
N VAL A 4 -12.84 -15.65 -2.94
CA VAL A 4 -11.85 -16.61 -3.45
C VAL A 4 -10.99 -17.11 -2.29
N THR A 5 -10.52 -18.35 -2.37
CA THR A 5 -9.65 -18.95 -1.35
C THR A 5 -8.20 -18.53 -1.56
N LEU A 6 -7.55 -18.03 -0.51
CA LEU A 6 -6.11 -17.80 -0.45
C LEU A 6 -5.46 -18.88 0.41
N SER A 7 -4.68 -19.76 -0.21
CA SER A 7 -3.91 -20.80 0.49
C SER A 7 -2.44 -20.41 0.57
N ILE A 8 -1.92 -20.26 1.79
CA ILE A 8 -0.52 -19.92 2.05
C ILE A 8 0.12 -20.97 2.95
N ARG A 9 1.41 -21.25 2.72
CA ARG A 9 2.22 -22.05 3.65
C ARG A 9 2.79 -21.13 4.71
N ILE A 10 2.57 -21.48 5.97
CA ILE A 10 3.11 -20.78 7.14
C ILE A 10 3.80 -21.79 8.06
N ARG A 11 4.59 -21.29 9.02
CA ARG A 11 5.22 -22.14 10.02
C ARG A 11 4.15 -22.81 10.89
N ARG A 12 4.42 -24.04 11.33
CA ARG A 12 3.43 -24.86 12.05
C ARG A 12 3.02 -24.22 13.35
N GLU A 13 3.98 -23.76 14.13
CA GLU A 13 3.78 -23.14 15.43
C GLU A 13 2.89 -21.88 15.34
N LEU A 14 3.03 -21.11 14.27
CA LEU A 14 2.17 -19.95 14.03
C LEU A 14 0.71 -20.36 13.78
N LYS A 15 0.49 -21.45 13.04
CA LYS A 15 -0.88 -21.94 12.80
C LYS A 15 -1.51 -22.47 14.08
N GLU A 16 -0.72 -23.12 14.93
CA GLU A 16 -1.16 -23.62 16.24
C GLU A 16 -1.60 -22.44 17.14
N GLU A 17 -0.76 -21.40 17.28
CA GLU A 17 -1.14 -20.17 18.03
C GLU A 17 -2.39 -19.49 17.45
N MET A 18 -2.52 -19.46 16.11
CA MET A 18 -3.73 -18.92 15.47
C MET A 18 -4.98 -19.73 15.83
N ASP A 19 -4.87 -21.06 15.90
CA ASP A 19 -6.00 -21.92 16.22
C ASP A 19 -6.43 -21.83 17.68
N GLU A 20 -5.48 -21.66 18.60
CA GLU A 20 -5.76 -21.43 20.03
C GLU A 20 -6.58 -20.15 20.25
N LEU A 21 -6.36 -19.14 19.42
CA LEU A 21 -6.99 -17.82 19.54
C LEU A 21 -8.18 -17.61 18.58
N LYS A 22 -8.60 -18.63 17.83
CA LYS A 22 -9.63 -18.50 16.78
C LYS A 22 -11.00 -17.99 17.31
N ASP A 23 -11.30 -18.25 18.58
CA ASP A 23 -12.58 -17.87 19.20
C ASP A 23 -12.60 -16.40 19.66
N VAL A 24 -11.43 -15.77 19.76
CA VAL A 24 -11.26 -14.36 20.14
C VAL A 24 -10.76 -13.48 18.99
N VAL A 25 -10.12 -14.05 17.98
CA VAL A 25 -9.53 -13.31 16.86
C VAL A 25 -10.16 -13.71 15.53
N ASP A 26 -10.76 -12.73 14.83
CA ASP A 26 -11.16 -12.88 13.44
C ASP A 26 -9.94 -12.77 12.51
N TRP A 27 -9.26 -13.90 12.32
CA TRP A 27 -8.07 -14.00 11.47
C TRP A 27 -8.34 -13.60 10.03
N ARG A 28 -9.51 -13.96 9.48
CA ARG A 28 -9.88 -13.61 8.11
C ARG A 28 -9.87 -12.11 7.93
N ARG A 29 -10.62 -11.38 8.77
CA ARG A 29 -10.72 -9.92 8.69
C ARG A 29 -9.39 -9.23 9.03
N GLY A 30 -8.59 -9.82 9.92
CA GLY A 30 -7.23 -9.36 10.22
C GLY A 30 -6.33 -9.41 8.99
N ILE A 31 -6.29 -10.57 8.32
CA ILE A 31 -5.46 -10.82 7.14
C ILE A 31 -5.92 -9.98 5.95
N GLU A 32 -7.24 -9.90 5.69
CA GLU A 32 -7.79 -9.08 4.60
C GLU A 32 -7.37 -7.61 4.77
N ARG A 33 -7.55 -7.02 5.96
CA ARG A 33 -7.12 -5.64 6.22
C ARG A 33 -5.62 -5.42 6.09
N PHE A 34 -4.82 -6.39 6.54
CA PHE A 34 -3.37 -6.31 6.38
C PHE A 34 -2.98 -6.27 4.90
N ILE A 35 -3.56 -7.16 4.09
CA ILE A 35 -3.30 -7.24 2.65
C ILE A 35 -3.76 -5.95 1.95
N GLU A 36 -4.96 -5.46 2.25
CA GLU A 36 -5.49 -4.20 1.68
C GLU A 36 -4.58 -3.00 1.97
N ASN A 37 -4.14 -2.85 3.23
CA ASN A 37 -3.26 -1.77 3.64
C ASN A 37 -1.89 -1.90 2.96
N ARG A 38 -1.33 -3.12 2.88
CA ARG A 38 -0.06 -3.36 2.17
C ARG A 38 -0.17 -3.03 0.68
N ILE A 39 -1.28 -3.38 0.03
CA ILE A 39 -1.52 -3.04 -1.37
C ILE A 39 -1.56 -1.51 -1.54
N ARG A 40 -2.27 -0.79 -0.65
CA ARG A 40 -2.34 0.68 -0.70
C ARG A 40 -0.96 1.32 -0.56
N GLU A 41 -0.18 0.86 0.42
CA GLU A 41 1.19 1.33 0.68
C GLU A 41 2.09 1.12 -0.55
N VAL A 42 2.11 -0.10 -1.10
CA VAL A 42 2.95 -0.43 -2.26
C VAL A 42 2.55 0.39 -3.47
N LYS A 43 1.24 0.51 -3.77
CA LYS A 43 0.74 1.33 -4.88
C LYS A 43 1.14 2.79 -4.74
N LEU A 44 1.02 3.36 -3.54
CA LEU A 44 1.42 4.75 -3.28
C LEU A 44 2.92 4.94 -3.55
N ARG A 45 3.77 4.07 -3.01
CA ARG A 45 5.21 4.10 -3.25
C ARG A 45 5.55 4.00 -4.74
N THR A 46 4.93 3.06 -5.46
CA THR A 46 5.13 2.91 -6.91
C THR A 46 4.74 4.18 -7.66
N SER A 47 3.64 4.83 -7.29
CA SER A 47 3.23 6.10 -7.91
C SER A 47 4.22 7.23 -7.65
N LEU A 48 4.70 7.38 -6.41
CA LEU A 48 5.70 8.39 -6.07
C LEU A 48 7.01 8.17 -6.81
N ASN A 49 7.51 6.94 -6.85
CA ASN A 49 8.74 6.61 -7.60
C ASN A 49 8.59 6.91 -9.09
N LYS A 50 7.40 6.72 -9.68
CA LYS A 50 7.15 7.10 -11.08
C LYS A 50 7.23 8.61 -11.28
N VAL A 51 6.70 9.40 -10.35
CA VAL A 51 6.79 10.86 -10.39
C VAL A 51 8.26 11.29 -10.29
N GLU A 52 9.01 10.75 -9.34
CA GLU A 52 10.44 11.02 -9.18
C GLU A 52 11.22 10.70 -10.46
N ASN A 53 11.01 9.53 -11.07
CA ASN A 53 11.69 9.13 -12.30
C ASN A 53 11.38 10.07 -13.48
N VAL A 54 10.13 10.56 -13.60
CA VAL A 54 9.76 11.53 -14.63
C VAL A 54 10.44 12.88 -14.39
N LEU A 55 10.61 13.27 -13.13
CA LEU A 55 11.21 14.54 -12.74
C LEU A 55 12.75 14.48 -12.65
N GLU A 56 13.37 13.31 -12.76
CA GLU A 56 14.81 13.09 -12.56
C GLU A 56 15.69 14.03 -13.43
N ASN A 57 15.23 14.33 -14.64
CA ASN A 57 15.93 15.19 -15.59
C ASN A 57 15.28 16.58 -15.77
N VAL A 58 14.30 16.92 -14.94
CA VAL A 58 13.63 18.21 -15.00
C VAL A 58 14.42 19.20 -14.13
N PRO A 59 14.95 20.30 -14.71
CA PRO A 59 15.66 21.30 -13.94
C PRO A 59 14.73 21.94 -12.90
N VAL A 60 15.27 22.17 -11.71
CA VAL A 60 14.54 22.85 -10.64
C VAL A 60 14.28 24.29 -11.07
N SER A 61 13.01 24.71 -11.04
CA SER A 61 12.64 26.09 -11.35
C SER A 61 13.05 27.04 -10.22
N ASP A 62 13.53 28.23 -10.58
CA ASP A 62 13.85 29.31 -9.63
C ASP A 62 12.61 29.92 -8.97
N LYS A 63 11.42 29.60 -9.49
CA LYS A 63 10.13 30.07 -8.98
C LYS A 63 9.21 28.88 -8.70
N PRO A 64 8.44 28.93 -7.62
CA PRO A 64 7.50 27.85 -7.31
C PRO A 64 6.33 27.87 -8.29
N ALA A 65 5.91 26.69 -8.76
CA ALA A 65 4.92 26.53 -9.83
C ALA A 65 3.59 27.28 -9.60
N TRP A 66 3.13 27.42 -8.35
CA TRP A 66 1.90 28.15 -8.03
C TRP A 66 1.98 29.65 -8.36
N LYS A 67 3.18 30.23 -8.35
CA LYS A 67 3.40 31.63 -8.71
C LYS A 67 3.19 31.84 -10.21
N ASP A 68 3.75 30.95 -11.03
CA ASP A 68 3.61 31.02 -12.49
C ASP A 68 2.16 30.77 -12.94
N ILE A 69 1.43 29.87 -12.29
CA ILE A 69 0.01 29.61 -12.59
C ILE A 69 -0.87 30.82 -12.23
N ARG A 70 -0.58 31.49 -11.10
CA ARG A 70 -1.39 32.61 -10.62
C ARG A 70 -1.09 33.92 -11.36
N GLU A 71 0.14 34.11 -11.81
CA GLU A 71 0.58 35.32 -12.52
C GLU A 71 0.46 35.18 -14.05
N GLY A 72 0.29 33.95 -14.56
CA GLY A 72 0.10 33.64 -15.98
C GLY A 72 -1.35 33.51 -16.46
N ALA A 73 -2.35 33.75 -15.60
CA ALA A 73 -3.78 33.75 -15.92
C ALA A 73 -4.37 35.17 -15.94
#